data_AF-A0A7Y3XAX3-F1
#
_entry.id   AF-A0A7Y3XAX3-F1
#
_cell.length_a   1.000
_cell.length_b   1.000
_cell.length_c   1.000
_cell.angle_alpha   90.00
_cell.angle_beta   90.00
_cell.angle_gamma   90.00
#
_symmetry.space_group_name_H-M   'P 1'
#
loop_
_entity.id
_entity.type
_entity.pdbx_description
1 polymer ?
#
loop_
_entity_poly.entity_id
_entity_poly.type
_entity_poly.pdbx_seq_one_letter_code
_entity_poly.pdbx_strand_id
1 'polypeptide(L)' 'MPLRLATVDPRAFALHKWFTSQRADRDPVKRQRDAAQARLVASLLHYNLRDLATTKAVSRAFPNIVRQDASSQLDDFDV' A
#
# COMPACT_ATOMS: atom_id res chain seq x y z
N MET A 1 -1.74 7.74 -19.80
CA MET A 1 -3.18 7.62 -19.44
C MET A 1 -3.31 7.26 -17.97
N PRO A 2 -4.28 7.82 -17.23
CA PRO A 2 -4.56 7.40 -15.86
C PRO A 2 -5.08 5.96 -15.83
N LEU A 3 -4.60 5.16 -14.87
CA LEU A 3 -5.04 3.78 -14.66
C LEU A 3 -6.33 3.77 -13.82
N ARG A 4 -7.42 3.23 -14.36
CA ARG A 4 -8.62 2.95 -13.56
C ARG A 4 -8.45 1.63 -12.83
N LEU A 5 -8.78 1.63 -11.53
CA LEU A 5 -8.65 0.47 -10.67
C LEU A 5 -10.04 0.13 -10.12
N ALA A 6 -10.65 -0.92 -10.66
CA ALA A 6 -11.96 -1.39 -10.22
C ALA A 6 -11.77 -2.36 -9.04
N THR A 7 -12.15 -1.92 -7.84
CA THR A 7 -12.13 -2.76 -6.64
C THR A 7 -13.20 -2.30 -5.64
N VAL A 8 -13.75 -3.25 -4.89
CA VAL A 8 -14.76 -2.98 -3.86
C VAL A 8 -14.12 -2.35 -2.62
N ASP A 9 -13.00 -2.89 -2.15
CA ASP A 9 -12.23 -2.34 -1.03
C ASP A 9 -10.75 -2.24 -1.44
N PRO A 10 -10.19 -1.02 -1.58
CA PRO A 10 -8.79 -0.83 -1.95
C PRO A 10 -7.79 -1.41 -0.94
N ARG A 11 -8.16 -1.58 0.34
CA ARG A 11 -7.33 -2.21 1.37
C ARG A 11 -7.22 -3.71 1.12
N ALA A 12 -8.34 -4.36 0.84
CA ALA A 12 -8.37 -5.78 0.47
C ALA A 12 -7.60 -6.02 -0.83
N PHE A 13 -7.75 -5.11 -1.81
CA PHE A 13 -6.97 -5.15 -3.05
C PHE A 13 -5.47 -5.10 -2.79
N ALA A 14 -5.00 -4.11 -2.01
CA ALA A 14 -3.58 -3.97 -1.70
C ALA A 14 -3.00 -5.21 -1.03
N LEU A 15 -3.71 -5.76 -0.01
CA LEU A 15 -3.29 -6.97 0.69
C LEU A 15 -3.27 -8.20 -0.23
N HIS A 16 -4.29 -8.38 -1.06
CA HIS A 16 -4.35 -9.50 -1.99
C HIS A 16 -3.22 -9.43 -3.02
N LYS A 17 -2.99 -8.26 -3.62
CA LYS A 17 -1.89 -8.05 -4.57
C LYS A 17 -0.52 -8.28 -3.94
N TRP A 18 -0.33 -7.80 -2.71
CA TRP A 18 0.88 -8.07 -1.94
C TRP A 18 1.10 -9.56 -1.71
N PHE A 19 0.08 -10.27 -1.24
CA PHE A 19 0.13 -11.71 -1.01
C PHE A 19 0.43 -12.48 -2.30
N THR A 20 -0.29 -12.21 -3.38
CA THR A 20 -0.10 -12.88 -4.68
C THR A 20 1.30 -12.65 -5.24
N SER A 21 1.88 -11.45 -5.05
CA SER A 21 3.23 -11.14 -5.49
C SER A 21 4.33 -11.94 -4.75
N GLN A 22 4.02 -12.53 -3.60
CA GLN A 22 4.95 -13.35 -2.82
C GLN A 22 4.85 -14.84 -3.13
N ARG A 23 3.95 -15.25 -4.04
CA ARG A 23 3.78 -16.66 -4.42
C ARG A 23 4.93 -17.10 -5.33
N ALA A 24 5.53 -18.25 -5.01
CA ALA A 24 6.70 -18.78 -5.72
C ALA A 24 6.39 -19.13 -7.19
N ASP A 25 5.19 -19.62 -7.44
CA ASP A 25 4.63 -20.00 -8.74
C ASP A 25 4.07 -18.81 -9.53
N ARG A 26 4.15 -17.58 -8.99
CA ARG A 26 3.65 -16.40 -9.70
C ARG A 26 4.52 -16.09 -10.93
N ASP A 27 3.86 -15.90 -12.07
CA ASP A 27 4.48 -15.38 -13.29
C ASP A 27 5.35 -14.14 -12.98
N PRO A 28 6.62 -14.08 -13.43
CA PRO A 28 7.57 -13.03 -13.04
C PRO A 28 7.11 -11.61 -13.39
N VAL A 29 6.51 -11.41 -14.56
CA VAL A 29 6.02 -10.09 -15.00
C VAL A 29 4.83 -9.67 -14.15
N LYS A 30 3.88 -10.59 -13.93
CA LYS A 30 2.72 -10.32 -13.06
C LYS A 30 3.14 -10.11 -11.62
N ARG A 31 4.20 -10.77 -11.14
CA ARG A 31 4.75 -10.62 -9.79
C ARG A 31 5.18 -9.18 -9.52
N GLN A 32 6.03 -8.64 -10.39
CA GLN A 32 6.49 -7.25 -10.26
C GLN A 32 5.32 -6.27 -10.33
N ARG A 33 4.39 -6.48 -11.27
CA ARG A 33 3.19 -5.65 -11.44
C ARG A 33 2.29 -5.69 -10.20
N ASP A 34 2.01 -6.87 -9.64
CA ASP A 34 1.17 -7.02 -8.45
C ASP A 34 1.82 -6.32 -7.23
N ALA A 35 3.13 -6.47 -7.04
CA ALA A 35 3.85 -5.80 -5.96
C ALA A 35 3.82 -4.26 -6.09
N ALA A 36 4.01 -3.74 -7.32
CA ALA A 36 3.92 -2.31 -7.59
C ALA A 36 2.51 -1.76 -7.34
N GLN A 37 1.47 -2.47 -7.81
CA GLN A 37 0.08 -2.10 -7.55
C GLN A 37 -0.25 -2.09 -6.06
N ALA A 38 0.23 -3.09 -5.31
CA ALA A 38 0.00 -3.19 -3.88
C ALA A 38 0.60 -1.98 -3.13
N ARG A 39 1.86 -1.62 -3.44
CA ARG A 39 2.54 -0.47 -2.84
C ARG A 39 1.87 0.86 -3.21
N LEU A 40 1.49 1.03 -4.47
CA LEU A 40 0.80 2.24 -4.93
C LEU A 40 -0.53 2.43 -4.19
N VAL A 41 -1.36 1.39 -4.13
CA VAL A 41 -2.66 1.50 -3.45
C VAL A 41 -2.49 1.68 -1.94
N ALA A 42 -1.52 1.03 -1.29
CA ALA A 42 -1.20 1.28 0.12
C ALA A 42 -0.77 2.73 0.37
N SER A 43 -0.03 3.33 -0.56
CA SER A 43 0.37 4.75 -0.47
C SER A 43 -0.84 5.67 -0.64
N LEU A 44 -1.71 5.42 -1.63
CA LEU A 44 -2.95 6.18 -1.83
C LEU A 44 -3.89 6.11 -0.62
N LEU A 45 -3.99 4.92 0.00
CA LEU A 45 -4.77 4.73 1.22
C LEU A 45 -4.25 5.57 2.38
N HIS A 46 -2.92 5.67 2.52
CA HIS A 46 -2.30 6.40 3.61
C HIS A 46 -2.34 7.92 3.39
N TYR A 47 -1.97 8.37 2.20
CA TYR A 47 -1.76 9.79 1.93
C TYR A 47 -2.98 10.51 1.36
N ASN A 48 -3.86 9.81 0.62
CA ASN A 48 -4.92 10.46 -0.17
C ASN A 48 -6.35 10.09 0.28
N LEU A 49 -6.58 8.86 0.77
CA LEU A 49 -7.91 8.38 1.16
C LEU A 49 -8.10 8.41 2.69
N ARG A 50 -7.95 9.59 3.29
CA ARG A 50 -7.96 9.76 4.76
C ARG A 50 -9.28 9.35 5.43
N ASP A 51 -10.40 9.46 4.73
CA ASP A 51 -11.72 8.99 5.21
C ASP A 51 -11.81 7.46 5.28
N LEU A 52 -10.90 6.76 4.60
CA LEU A 52 -10.78 5.31 4.62
C LEU A 52 -9.50 4.89 5.36
N ALA A 53 -9.61 4.80 6.68
CA ALA A 53 -8.48 4.48 7.54
C ALA A 53 -7.69 3.24 7.07
N THR A 54 -6.36 3.38 7.07
CA THR A 54 -5.44 2.28 6.83
C THR A 54 -5.60 1.24 7.94
N THR A 55 -5.87 -0.01 7.58
CA THR A 55 -6.06 -1.08 8.56
C THR A 55 -4.73 -1.57 9.12
N LYS A 56 -4.76 -2.14 10.33
CA LYS A 56 -3.59 -2.78 10.95
C LYS A 56 -2.89 -3.79 10.03
N ALA A 57 -3.67 -4.52 9.23
CA ALA A 57 -3.13 -5.49 8.28
C ALA A 57 -2.31 -4.81 7.17
N VAL A 58 -2.82 -3.70 6.60
CA VAL A 58 -2.10 -2.91 5.60
C VAL A 58 -0.85 -2.28 6.21
N SER A 59 -0.94 -1.68 7.41
CA SER A 59 0.22 -1.10 8.09
C SER A 59 1.32 -2.14 8.38
N ARG A 60 0.94 -3.38 8.74
CA ARG A 60 1.90 -4.48 8.95
C ARG A 60 2.53 -4.97 7.64
N ALA A 61 1.76 -5.00 6.55
CA ALA A 61 2.26 -5.39 5.24
C ALA A 61 3.19 -4.32 4.62
N PHE A 62 2.98 -3.05 4.97
CA PHE A 62 3.71 -1.90 4.44
C PHE A 62 4.24 -0.97 5.54
N PRO A 63 5.15 -1.45 6.40
CA PRO A 63 5.58 -0.69 7.59
C PRO A 63 6.32 0.60 7.25
N ASN A 64 7.05 0.62 6.12
CA ASN A 64 7.86 1.78 5.73
C ASN A 64 7.01 2.97 5.28
N ILE A 65 5.83 2.72 4.68
CA ILE A 65 4.90 3.78 4.29
C ILE A 65 4.40 4.52 5.54
N VAL A 66 4.13 3.78 6.61
CA VAL A 66 3.68 4.37 7.89
C VAL A 66 4.83 5.03 8.65
N ARG A 67 6.04 4.43 8.64
CA ARG A 67 7.20 4.96 9.37
C ARG A 67 7.68 6.31 8.84
N GLN A 68 7.69 6.51 7.52
CA GLN A 68 8.13 7.78 6.94
C GLN A 68 7.27 8.96 7.41
N ASP A 69 5.97 8.76 7.57
CA ASP A 69 5.03 9.78 8.02
C ASP A 69 5.21 10.09 9.52
N ALA A 70 5.43 9.06 10.34
CA ALA A 70 5.69 9.24 11.76
C ALA A 70 7.03 9.96 12.03
N SER A 71 8.08 9.65 11.27
CA SER A 71 9.36 10.37 11.39
C SER A 71 9.23 11.82 10.97
N SER A 72 8.56 12.12 9.84
CA SER A 72 8.37 13.51 9.41
C SER A 72 7.53 14.32 10.38
N GLN A 73 6.51 13.72 11.00
CA GLN A 73 5.71 14.40 12.03
C GLN A 73 6.52 14.72 13.27
N LEU A 74 7.42 13.82 13.71
CA LEU A 74 8.27 14.07 14.87
C LEU A 74 9.31 15.16 14.60
N ASP A 75 9.91 15.19 13.40
CA ASP A 75 10.84 16.25 12.99
C ASP A 75 10.17 17.64 12.98
N ASP A 76 8.87 17.72 12.65
CA ASP A 76 8.08 18.97 12.71
C ASP A 76 7.79 19.46 14.15
N PHE A 77 8.00 18.61 15.18
CA PHE A 77 7.82 18.96 16.59
C PHE A 77 9.11 19.28 17.35
N ASP A 78 10.28 19.14 16.71
CA ASP A 78 11.55 19.63 17.27
C ASP A 78 11.65 21.16 17.05
N VAL A 79 11.17 21.91 18.05
CA VAL A 79 11.43 23.36 18.24
C VAL A 79 12.59 23.57 19.20
#